data_AF-A0A7V2TRM7-F1
#
_entry.id   AF-A0A7V2TRM7-F1
#
_cell.length_a   1.000
_cell.length_b   1.000
_cell.length_c   1.000
_cell.angle_alpha   90.00
_cell.angle_beta   90.00
_cell.angle_gamma   90.00
#
_symmetry.space_group_name_H-M   'P 1'
#
loop_
_entity.id
_entity.type
_entity.pdbx_description
1 polymer ?
#
loop_
_entity_poly.entity_id
_entity_poly.type
_entity_poly.pdbx_seq_one_letter_code
_entity_poly.pdbx_strand_id
1 'polypeptide(L)'
;MEPGVPDDSENLSDSDIRLETVIQQARLAAGIDGQNYRRRFGSTLETDFGSALLRCEEEGLLEAIPGGAGWRPTSRGFRLNNRIGLLLLEHRSSGPDMDRSNAHGMAES
;
A
#
# COMPACT_ATOMS: atom_id res chain seq x y z
N MET A 1 22.93 -28.29 -11.12
CA MET A 1 21.84 -27.32 -10.89
C MET A 1 21.53 -27.42 -9.41
N GLU A 2 22.13 -26.55 -8.60
CA GLU A 2 21.91 -26.58 -7.15
C GLU A 2 20.61 -25.84 -6.82
N PRO A 3 19.66 -26.48 -6.13
CA PRO A 3 18.47 -25.83 -5.63
C PRO A 3 18.80 -25.12 -4.31
N GLY A 4 18.42 -23.85 -4.18
CA GLY A 4 18.42 -23.15 -2.88
C GLY A 4 19.43 -22.02 -2.71
N VAL A 5 19.78 -21.28 -3.76
CA VAL A 5 20.28 -19.92 -3.56
C VAL A 5 19.04 -19.03 -3.39
N PRO A 6 18.78 -18.45 -2.20
CA PRO A 6 17.80 -17.37 -2.10
C PRO A 6 18.32 -16.26 -3.01
N ASP A 7 17.53 -15.92 -4.00
CA ASP A 7 17.85 -14.80 -4.87
C ASP A 7 17.84 -13.54 -3.99
N ASP A 8 18.97 -12.83 -3.90
CA ASP A 8 19.12 -11.59 -3.10
C ASP A 8 18.22 -10.44 -3.60
N SER A 9 17.27 -10.68 -4.53
CA SER A 9 16.43 -9.66 -5.18
C SER A 9 15.08 -9.38 -4.52
N GLU A 10 14.64 -10.13 -3.50
CA GLU A 10 13.30 -9.95 -2.89
C GLU A 10 13.31 -9.27 -1.51
N ASN A 11 14.24 -8.35 -1.26
CA ASN A 11 14.11 -7.49 -0.08
C ASN A 11 13.03 -6.42 -0.33
N LEU A 12 11.79 -6.74 0.05
CA LEU A 12 10.68 -5.76 0.05
C LEU A 12 11.08 -4.53 0.88
N SER A 13 10.89 -3.34 0.29
CA SER A 13 11.11 -2.10 1.03
C SER A 13 10.10 -1.93 2.15
N ASP A 14 10.41 -1.12 3.18
CA ASP A 14 9.46 -0.77 4.23
C ASP A 14 8.15 -0.19 3.67
N SER A 15 8.24 0.57 2.57
CA SER A 15 7.09 1.12 1.85
C SER A 15 6.22 0.04 1.23
N ASP A 16 6.83 -1.02 0.68
CA ASP A 16 6.11 -2.15 0.11
C ASP A 16 5.42 -2.98 1.20
N ILE A 17 6.11 -3.21 2.32
CA ILE A 17 5.54 -3.90 3.48
C ILE A 17 4.33 -3.13 4.04
N ARG A 18 4.42 -1.80 4.14
CA ARG A 18 3.29 -0.95 4.55
C ARG A 18 2.12 -1.06 3.58
N LEU A 19 2.39 -0.92 2.28
CA LEU A 19 1.38 -1.00 1.23
C LEU A 19 0.65 -2.35 1.22
N GLU A 20 1.41 -3.45 1.23
CA GLU A 20 0.86 -4.79 1.29
C GLU A 20 0.02 -5.01 2.54
N THR A 21 0.46 -4.49 3.69
CA THR A 21 -0.30 -4.57 4.94
C THR A 21 -1.66 -3.89 4.80
N VAL A 22 -1.70 -2.68 4.22
CA VAL A 22 -2.95 -1.93 4.02
C VAL A 22 -3.87 -2.63 3.02
N ILE A 23 -3.34 -3.14 1.90
CA ILE A 23 -4.12 -3.91 0.92
C ILE A 23 -4.73 -5.17 1.55
N GLN A 24 -3.94 -5.89 2.34
CA GLN A 24 -4.39 -7.10 3.04
C GLN A 24 -5.50 -6.77 4.05
N GLN A 25 -5.34 -5.71 4.85
CA GLN A 25 -6.36 -5.31 5.83
C GLN A 25 -7.64 -4.77 5.17
N ALA A 26 -7.53 -4.06 4.04
CA ALA A 26 -8.69 -3.59 3.27
C ALA A 26 -9.58 -4.73 2.72
N ARG A 27 -9.08 -5.98 2.70
CA ARG A 27 -9.86 -7.19 2.33
C ARG A 27 -10.70 -7.75 3.48
N LEU A 28 -10.44 -7.31 4.71
CA LEU A 28 -11.12 -7.80 5.90
C LEU A 28 -12.36 -6.96 6.21
N ALA A 29 -13.37 -7.58 6.83
CA ALA A 29 -14.61 -6.88 7.19
C ALA A 29 -14.38 -5.83 8.28
N ALA A 30 -13.39 -6.08 9.14
CA ALA A 30 -12.94 -5.12 10.14
C ALA A 30 -12.20 -3.91 9.52
N GLY A 31 -11.69 -4.04 8.28
CA GLY A 31 -10.92 -3.01 7.61
C GLY A 31 -9.51 -2.82 8.17
N ILE A 32 -8.98 -1.62 7.94
CA ILE A 32 -7.63 -1.17 8.30
C ILE A 32 -7.71 -0.46 9.65
N ASP A 33 -7.04 -1.01 10.67
CA ASP A 33 -7.00 -0.43 12.02
C ASP A 33 -5.84 0.57 12.12
N GLY A 34 -6.17 1.86 12.28
CA GLY A 34 -5.19 2.95 12.33
C GLY A 34 -4.29 2.90 13.57
N GLN A 35 -4.76 2.36 14.69
CA GLN A 35 -3.97 2.24 15.91
C GLN A 35 -2.95 1.12 15.82
N ASN A 36 -3.34 -0.01 15.24
CA ASN A 36 -2.47 -1.14 14.94
C ASN A 36 -1.42 -0.73 13.91
N TYR A 37 -1.84 -0.07 12.82
CA TYR A 37 -0.93 0.46 11.81
C TYR A 37 0.13 1.37 12.44
N ARG A 38 -0.31 2.36 13.24
CA ARG A 38 0.60 3.27 13.94
C ARG A 38 1.55 2.59 14.90
N ARG A 39 1.06 1.60 15.66
CA ARG A 39 1.92 0.81 16.56
C ARG A 39 2.98 0.03 15.79
N ARG A 40 2.64 -0.50 14.62
CA ARG A 40 3.53 -1.32 13.80
C ARG A 40 4.57 -0.49 13.05
N PHE A 41 4.18 0.66 12.52
CA PHE A 41 4.99 1.40 11.55
C PHE A 41 5.45 2.80 12.00
N GLY A 42 4.97 3.27 13.16
CA GLY A 42 5.33 4.58 13.72
C GLY A 42 4.75 5.78 12.95
N SER A 43 3.89 5.56 11.95
CA SER A 43 3.22 6.60 11.14
C SER A 43 1.71 6.41 11.14
N THR A 44 0.94 7.31 10.53
CA THR A 44 -0.51 7.15 10.37
C THR A 44 -0.88 6.80 8.94
N LEU A 45 -2.09 6.25 8.76
CA LEU A 45 -2.62 5.94 7.43
C LEU A 45 -2.80 7.20 6.59
N GLU A 46 -3.16 8.31 7.22
CA GLU A 46 -3.35 9.61 6.57
C GLU A 46 -2.01 10.18 6.09
N THR A 47 -0.94 10.03 6.88
CA THR A 47 0.41 10.44 6.49
C THR A 47 0.92 9.60 5.32
N ASP A 48 0.76 8.28 5.39
CA ASP A 48 1.38 7.36 4.43
C ASP A 48 0.54 7.13 3.17
N PHE A 49 -0.80 7.26 3.24
CA PHE A 49 -1.73 6.90 2.16
C PHE A 49 -2.92 7.87 2.01
N GLY A 50 -2.89 9.04 2.65
CA GLY A 50 -4.07 9.91 2.77
C GLY A 50 -4.78 10.24 1.46
N SER A 51 -4.05 10.51 0.38
CA SER A 51 -4.67 10.79 -0.92
C SER A 51 -5.31 9.56 -1.58
N ALA A 52 -4.77 8.36 -1.35
CA ALA A 52 -5.35 7.12 -1.83
C ALA A 52 -6.63 6.78 -1.07
N LEU A 53 -6.61 6.95 0.26
CA LEU A 53 -7.74 6.69 1.14
C LEU A 53 -8.91 7.64 0.84
N LEU A 54 -8.60 8.94 0.66
CA LEU A 54 -9.60 9.93 0.25
C LEU A 54 -10.23 9.57 -1.10
N ARG A 55 -9.43 9.19 -2.11
CA ARG A 55 -9.97 8.72 -3.40
C ARG A 55 -10.86 7.48 -3.25
N CYS A 56 -10.47 6.54 -2.38
CA CYS A 56 -11.30 5.37 -2.10
C CYS A 56 -12.63 5.78 -1.45
N GLU A 57 -12.63 6.79 -0.58
CA GLU A 57 -13.85 7.34 0.03
C GLU A 57 -14.75 8.05 -0.99
N GLU A 58 -14.17 8.93 -1.80
CA GLU A 58 -14.85 9.64 -2.89
C GLU A 58 -15.46 8.67 -3.91
N GLU A 59 -14.75 7.58 -4.22
CA GLU A 59 -15.30 6.52 -5.06
C GLU A 59 -16.35 5.67 -4.33
N GLY A 60 -16.53 5.77 -3.01
CA GLY A 60 -17.46 4.95 -2.23
C GLY A 60 -16.99 3.51 -2.00
N LEU A 61 -15.69 3.29 -1.97
CA LEU A 61 -15.03 1.99 -1.73
C LEU A 61 -14.65 1.80 -0.27
N LEU A 62 -14.11 2.84 0.37
CA LEU A 62 -13.81 2.87 1.79
C LEU A 62 -14.68 3.91 2.48
N GLU A 63 -14.83 3.77 3.79
CA GLU A 63 -15.38 4.80 4.65
C GLU A 63 -14.54 4.90 5.93
N ALA A 64 -14.35 6.13 6.42
CA ALA A 64 -13.62 6.37 7.65
C ALA A 64 -14.39 5.81 8.86
N ILE A 65 -13.68 5.16 9.78
CA ILE A 65 -14.24 4.72 11.04
C ILE A 65 -14.29 5.92 12.00
N PRO A 66 -15.42 6.17 12.69
CA PRO A 66 -15.56 7.30 13.62
C PRO A 66 -14.42 7.41 14.63
N GLY A 67 -14.02 8.65 14.92
CA GLY A 67 -12.91 8.93 15.85
C GLY A 67 -11.52 8.69 15.27
N GLY A 68 -11.40 8.54 13.93
CA GLY A 68 -10.10 8.33 13.27
C GLY A 68 -9.48 6.97 13.60
N ALA A 69 -10.32 5.96 13.84
CA ALA A 69 -9.86 4.63 14.22
C ALA A 69 -9.32 3.81 13.03
N GLY A 70 -9.49 4.31 11.81
CA GLY A 70 -9.04 3.65 10.59
C GLY A 70 -10.09 3.72 9.49
N TRP A 71 -10.09 2.73 8.61
CA TRP A 71 -10.91 2.70 7.39
C TRP A 71 -11.53 1.33 7.20
N ARG A 72 -12.80 1.26 6.78
CA ARG A 72 -13.46 -0.02 6.46
C ARG A 72 -13.96 -0.06 5.02
N PRO A 73 -13.91 -1.22 4.35
CA PRO A 73 -14.53 -1.37 3.04
C PRO A 73 -16.05 -1.27 3.15
N THR A 74 -16.66 -0.48 2.27
CA THR A 74 -18.11 -0.51 2.07
C THR A 74 -18.52 -1.83 1.41
N SER A 75 -19.81 -2.15 1.35
CA SER A 75 -20.30 -3.30 0.58
C SER A 75 -19.87 -3.26 -0.90
N ARG A 76 -19.71 -2.06 -1.47
CA ARG A 76 -19.20 -1.88 -2.83
C ARG A 76 -17.68 -2.07 -2.87
N GLY A 77 -16.94 -1.51 -1.92
CA GLY A 77 -15.50 -1.71 -1.78
C GLY A 77 -15.10 -3.16 -1.63
N PHE A 78 -15.88 -3.94 -0.89
CA PHE A 78 -15.69 -5.39 -0.76
C PHE A 78 -15.75 -6.11 -2.11
N ARG A 79 -16.78 -5.81 -2.92
CA ARG A 79 -16.93 -6.39 -4.27
C ARG A 79 -15.84 -5.90 -5.22
N LEU A 80 -15.37 -4.66 -5.04
CA LEU A 80 -14.38 -4.00 -5.87
C LEU A 80 -13.02 -3.88 -5.16
N ASN A 81 -12.64 -4.87 -4.36
CA ASN A 81 -11.41 -4.78 -3.56
C ASN A 81 -10.15 -4.59 -4.41
N ASN A 82 -10.15 -5.16 -5.63
CA ASN A 82 -9.07 -4.93 -6.60
C ASN A 82 -8.90 -3.44 -6.93
N ARG A 83 -9.99 -2.65 -6.97
CA ARG A 83 -9.92 -1.20 -7.21
C ARG A 83 -9.26 -0.46 -6.04
N ILE A 84 -9.54 -0.88 -4.80
CA ILE A 84 -8.86 -0.35 -3.61
C ILE A 84 -7.35 -0.60 -3.72
N GLY A 85 -6.96 -1.84 -4.05
CA GLY A 85 -5.55 -2.19 -4.25
C GLY A 85 -4.86 -1.36 -5.34
N LEU A 86 -5.53 -1.13 -6.48
CA LEU A 86 -5.02 -0.30 -7.56
C LEU A 86 -4.82 1.16 -7.13
N LEU A 87 -5.79 1.76 -6.44
CA LEU A 87 -5.67 3.13 -5.95
C LEU A 87 -4.50 3.30 -4.95
N LEU A 88 -4.25 2.29 -4.12
CA LEU A 88 -3.10 2.27 -3.21
C LEU A 88 -1.76 2.09 -3.95
N LEU A 89 -1.72 1.28 -5.01
CA LEU A 89 -0.54 1.13 -5.88
C LEU A 89 -0.23 2.40 -6.68
N GLU A 90 -1.25 3.07 -7.23
CA GLU A 90 -1.12 4.33 -7.96
C GLU A 90 -0.54 5.45 -7.07
N HIS A 91 -0.84 5.42 -5.77
CA HIS A 91 -0.29 6.35 -4.79
C HIS A 91 1.23 6.18 -4.62
N ARG A 92 1.73 4.94 -4.54
CA ARG A 92 3.19 4.65 -4.51
C ARG A 92 3.89 5.25 -5.72
N SER A 93 3.32 5.10 -6.91
CA SER A 93 3.88 5.65 -8.17
C SER A 93 3.87 7.18 -8.24
N SER A 94 3.19 7.86 -7.32
CA SER A 94 3.11 9.33 -7.28
C SER A 94 4.07 9.95 -6.24
N GLY A 95 4.78 9.13 -5.46
CA GLY A 95 5.83 9.58 -4.54
C GLY A 95 7.19 9.78 -5.23
N PRO A 96 8.16 10.46 -4.59
CA PRO A 96 9.46 10.81 -5.19
C PRO A 96 10.40 9.61 -5.47
N ASP A 97 9.96 8.37 -5.25
CA ASP A 97 10.77 7.15 -5.41
C ASP A 97 10.62 6.51 -6.82
N MET A 98 10.50 7.37 -7.84
CA MET A 98 10.63 7.00 -9.24
C MET A 98 11.84 7.70 -9.85
N ASP A 99 13.01 7.59 -9.21
CA ASP A 99 14.27 7.85 -9.90
C ASP A 99 15.39 7.00 -9.30
N ARG A 100 15.67 5.86 -9.96
CA ARG A 100 17.00 5.23 -10.16
C ARG A 100 16.84 3.76 -10.54
N SER A 101 16.55 3.52 -11.82
CA SER A 101 17.01 2.32 -12.53
C SER A 101 16.83 2.54 -14.04
N ASN A 102 17.54 3.53 -14.59
CA ASN A 102 17.98 3.46 -15.98
C ASN A 102 19.22 4.35 -16.21
N ALA A 103 20.31 4.01 -15.52
CA ALA A 103 21.62 4.57 -15.78
C ALA A 103 22.70 3.49 -15.59
N HIS A 104 22.59 2.38 -16.33
CA HIS A 104 23.77 1.57 -16.62
C HIS A 104 23.70 1.02 -18.05
N GLY A 105 24.32 1.78 -18.93
CA GLY A 105 24.52 1.47 -20.33
C GLY A 105 25.57 2.42 -20.90
N MET A 106 26.68 2.59 -20.18
CA MET A 106 27.89 3.19 -20.71
C MET A 106 28.97 2.12 -20.82
N ALA A 107 29.49 2.02 -22.04
CA ALA A 107 30.87 1.69 -22.37
C ALA A 107 31.37 0.26 -22.08
N GLU A 108 31.26 -0.59 -23.09
CA GLU A 108 32.27 -1.59 -23.50
C GLU A 108 32.06 -1.79 -25.02
N SER A 109 33.01 -1.78 -25.95
CA SER A 109 34.42 -1.39 -26.06
C SER A 109 34.66 -1.01 -27.54
#